data_AF-A0A2N1NRI2-F1
#
_entry.id   AF-A0A2N1NRI2-F1
#
_cell.length_a   1.000
_cell.length_b   1.000
_cell.length_c   1.000
_cell.angle_alpha   90.00
_cell.angle_beta   90.00
_cell.angle_gamma   90.00
#
_symmetry.space_group_name_H-M   'P 1'
#
loop_
_entity.id
_entity.type
_entity.pdbx_description
1 polymer ?
#
loop_
_entity_poly.entity_id
_entity_poly.type
_entity_poly.pdbx_seq_one_letter_code
_entity_poly.pdbx_strand_id
1 'polypeptide(L)'
;MEEFMLNDDVILNEKLKKCYKNNGLCKECKQPRASYYWCQCKFQQNFKNWTSGNHEVDKFIQKVQLKAKDYYDVLEWIEYDRFEN
;
A
#
# COMPACT_ATOMS: atom_id res chain seq x y z
N MET A 1 -20.78 13.59 3.47
CA MET A 1 -19.30 13.60 3.35
C MET A 1 -18.65 12.50 4.18
N GLU A 2 -19.29 11.99 5.25
CA GLU A 2 -18.84 10.78 5.97
C GLU A 2 -19.22 9.46 5.28
N GLU A 3 -20.32 9.46 4.51
CA GLU A 3 -20.87 8.28 3.83
C GLU A 3 -19.94 7.67 2.76
N PHE A 4 -19.06 8.49 2.16
CA PHE A 4 -18.11 8.06 1.14
C PHE A 4 -16.90 7.30 1.73
N MET A 5 -16.56 7.58 2.99
CA MET A 5 -15.41 6.97 3.67
C MET A 5 -15.72 5.55 4.16
N LEU A 6 -16.96 5.30 4.60
CA LEU A 6 -17.43 3.98 5.04
C LEU A 6 -17.48 2.95 3.89
N ASN A 7 -17.84 3.39 2.69
CA ASN A 7 -17.89 2.50 1.52
C ASN A 7 -16.50 2.01 1.07
N ASP A 8 -15.48 2.87 1.14
CA ASP A 8 -14.11 2.51 0.76
C ASP A 8 -13.57 1.36 1.64
N ASP A 9 -13.85 1.38 2.95
CA ASP A 9 -13.40 0.36 3.90
C ASP A 9 -14.11 -0.99 3.71
N VAL A 10 -15.42 -0.97 3.45
CA VAL A 10 -16.21 -2.19 3.16
C VAL A 10 -15.75 -2.81 1.84
N ILE A 11 -15.60 -2.00 0.79
CA ILE A 11 -15.11 -2.45 -0.53
C ILE A 11 -13.69 -3.00 -0.42
N LEU A 12 -12.83 -2.38 0.39
CA LEU A 12 -11.48 -2.84 0.64
C LEU A 12 -11.48 -4.23 1.31
N ASN A 13 -12.34 -4.44 2.31
CA ASN A 13 -12.46 -5.73 3.01
C ASN A 13 -12.93 -6.86 2.08
N GLU A 14 -13.93 -6.61 1.24
CA GLU A 14 -14.39 -7.59 0.24
C GLU A 14 -13.30 -7.95 -0.77
N LYS A 15 -12.55 -6.94 -1.25
CA LYS A 15 -11.39 -7.16 -2.13
C LYS A 15 -10.31 -7.99 -1.44
N LEU A 16 -10.00 -7.69 -0.18
CA LEU A 16 -9.02 -8.45 0.61
C LEU A 16 -9.44 -9.92 0.79
N LYS A 17 -10.73 -10.19 1.05
CA LYS A 17 -11.28 -11.56 1.12
C LYS A 17 -11.13 -12.30 -0.23
N LYS A 18 -11.35 -11.61 -1.35
CA LYS A 18 -11.14 -12.18 -2.69
C LYS A 18 -9.66 -12.49 -2.96
N CYS A 19 -8.77 -11.55 -2.62
CA CYS A 19 -7.33 -11.73 -2.71
C CYS A 19 -6.83 -12.91 -1.88
N TYR A 20 -7.37 -13.11 -0.66
CA TYR A 20 -7.05 -14.26 0.19
C TYR A 20 -7.40 -15.59 -0.48
N LYS A 21 -8.62 -15.71 -1.03
CA LYS A 21 -9.07 -16.93 -1.71
C LYS A 21 -8.22 -17.27 -2.94
N ASN A 22 -7.80 -16.26 -3.69
CA ASN A 22 -7.08 -16.46 -4.95
C ASN A 22 -5.57 -16.69 -4.77
N ASN A 23 -4.94 -15.99 -3.81
CA ASN A 23 -3.49 -15.92 -3.71
C ASN A 23 -2.92 -16.39 -2.35
N GLY A 24 -3.80 -16.68 -1.38
CA GLY A 24 -3.41 -17.05 -0.03
C GLY A 24 -2.78 -15.89 0.76
N LEU A 25 -2.09 -16.27 1.85
CA LEU A 25 -1.43 -15.32 2.75
C LEU A 25 0.03 -15.10 2.39
N CYS A 26 0.47 -13.88 2.62
CA CYS A 26 1.87 -13.52 2.60
C CYS A 26 2.61 -14.22 3.75
N LYS A 27 3.75 -14.86 3.44
CA LYS A 27 4.51 -15.64 4.42
C LYS A 27 5.09 -14.77 5.53
N GLU A 28 5.46 -13.53 5.20
CA GLU A 28 6.09 -12.55 6.09
C GLU A 28 5.07 -11.87 7.02
N CYS A 29 4.08 -11.18 6.48
CA CYS A 29 3.14 -10.37 7.27
C CYS A 29 1.76 -11.01 7.53
N LYS A 30 1.52 -12.22 7.02
CA LYS A 30 0.24 -12.95 7.18
C LYS A 30 -1.01 -12.23 6.65
N GLN A 31 -0.83 -11.21 5.80
CA GLN A 31 -1.94 -10.53 5.11
C GLN A 31 -2.25 -11.19 3.76
N PRO A 32 -3.47 -11.05 3.21
CA PRO A 32 -3.81 -11.51 1.87
C PRO A 32 -2.88 -10.92 0.81
N ARG A 33 -2.40 -11.75 -0.12
CA ARG A 33 -1.59 -11.26 -1.24
C ARG A 33 -2.49 -10.68 -2.34
N ALA A 34 -2.08 -9.55 -2.92
CA ALA A 34 -2.82 -9.00 -4.07
C ALA A 34 -2.63 -9.84 -5.34
N SER A 35 -1.47 -10.51 -5.48
CA SER A 35 -1.22 -11.54 -6.50
C SER A 35 -0.27 -12.62 -5.96
N TYR A 36 -0.08 -13.73 -6.67
CA TYR A 36 0.85 -14.79 -6.23
C TYR A 36 2.26 -14.27 -5.88
N TYR A 37 2.76 -13.29 -6.64
CA TYR A 37 4.08 -12.67 -6.47
C TYR A 37 4.04 -11.32 -5.74
N TRP A 38 2.86 -10.76 -5.45
CA TRP A 38 2.71 -9.41 -4.91
C TRP A 38 2.08 -9.39 -3.53
N CYS A 39 2.76 -8.73 -2.59
CA CYS A 39 2.34 -8.58 -1.22
C CYS A 39 2.53 -7.14 -0.75
N GLN A 40 1.43 -6.47 -0.40
CA GLN A 40 1.40 -5.03 -0.09
C GLN A 40 2.17 -4.66 1.19
N CYS A 41 2.41 -5.61 2.10
CA CYS A 41 3.13 -5.30 3.34
C CYS A 41 4.62 -5.02 3.15
N LYS A 42 5.18 -5.27 1.96
CA LYS A 42 6.54 -4.83 1.63
C LYS A 42 6.70 -3.31 1.76
N PHE A 43 5.65 -2.54 1.46
CA PHE A 43 5.68 -1.08 1.57
C PHE A 43 5.37 -0.59 2.98
N GLN A 44 4.49 -1.29 3.69
CA GLN A 44 4.14 -0.94 5.07
C GLN A 44 5.35 -0.95 6.00
N GLN A 45 6.32 -1.84 5.77
CA GLN A 45 7.58 -1.86 6.53
C GLN A 45 8.41 -0.58 6.29
N ASN A 46 8.36 -0.04 5.07
CA ASN A 46 9.10 1.17 4.70
C ASN A 46 8.45 2.45 5.22
N PHE A 47 7.17 2.46 5.60
CA PHE A 47 6.49 3.66 6.11
C PHE A 47 7.15 4.22 7.39
N LYS A 48 7.89 3.40 8.13
CA LYS A 48 8.63 3.82 9.33
C LYS A 48 10.05 4.31 9.03
N ASN A 49 10.54 4.06 7.82
CA ASN A 49 11.95 4.25 7.46
C ASN A 49 12.18 5.54 6.67
N TRP A 50 11.13 6.21 6.19
CA TRP A 50 11.22 7.49 5.49
C TRP A 50 10.01 8.37 5.83
N THR A 51 10.22 9.68 5.77
CA THR A 51 9.17 10.71 5.81
C THR A 51 9.63 11.85 4.90
N SER A 52 8.70 12.45 4.16
CA SER A 52 8.98 13.66 3.38
C SER A 52 9.13 14.91 4.26
N GLY A 53 8.85 14.81 5.57
CA GLY A 53 8.65 15.95 6.46
C GLY A 53 7.30 16.65 6.26
N ASN A 54 6.49 16.22 5.28
CA ASN A 54 5.15 16.73 5.02
C ASN A 54 4.10 15.63 5.24
N HIS A 55 3.28 15.80 6.29
CA HIS A 55 2.28 14.81 6.69
C HIS A 55 1.22 14.51 5.61
N GLU A 56 0.80 15.52 4.86
CA GLU A 56 -0.20 15.35 3.79
C GLU A 56 0.38 14.51 2.64
N VAL A 57 1.63 14.77 2.26
CA VAL A 57 2.34 14.02 1.22
C VAL A 57 2.57 12.57 1.66
N ASP A 58 3.04 12.37 2.89
CA ASP A 58 3.27 11.03 3.44
C ASP A 58 1.96 10.21 3.46
N LYS A 59 0.86 10.81 3.93
CA LYS A 59 -0.46 10.18 3.97
C LYS A 59 -0.97 9.83 2.56
N PHE A 60 -0.76 10.72 1.59
CA PHE A 60 -1.12 10.46 0.20
C PHE A 60 -0.32 9.27 -0.37
N ILE A 61 0.99 9.26 -0.23
CA ILE A 61 1.86 8.18 -0.74
C ILE A 61 1.49 6.84 -0.10
N GLN A 62 1.33 6.80 1.22
CA GLN A 62 0.89 5.58 1.93
C GLN A 62 -0.45 5.07 1.39
N LYS A 63 -1.42 5.96 1.17
CA LYS A 63 -2.74 5.58 0.61
C LYS A 63 -2.62 4.99 -0.79
N VAL A 64 -1.74 5.53 -1.64
CA VAL A 64 -1.50 4.99 -2.99
C VAL A 64 -0.80 3.64 -2.91
N GLN A 65 0.28 3.52 -2.11
CA GLN A 65 1.03 2.27 -1.94
C GLN A 65 0.15 1.13 -1.38
N LEU A 66 -0.81 1.42 -0.48
CA LEU A 66 -1.78 0.44 0.03
C LEU A 66 -2.81 0.00 -1.03
N LYS A 67 -3.11 0.85 -2.01
CA LYS A 67 -4.05 0.55 -3.10
C LYS A 67 -3.39 -0.13 -4.31
N ALA A 68 -2.05 -0.13 -4.39
CA ALA A 68 -1.29 -0.72 -5.49
C ALA A 68 -1.52 -2.23 -5.61
N LYS A 69 -1.79 -2.71 -6.84
CA LYS A 69 -2.08 -4.13 -7.12
C LYS A 69 -0.86 -4.90 -7.61
N ASP A 70 0.13 -4.18 -8.13
CA ASP A 70 1.42 -4.70 -8.55
C ASP A 70 2.51 -3.65 -8.31
N TYR A 71 3.72 -3.94 -8.79
CA TYR A 71 4.87 -3.07 -8.63
C TYR A 71 4.85 -1.82 -9.50
N TYR A 72 4.09 -1.82 -10.59
CA TYR A 72 3.96 -0.67 -11.48
C TYR A 72 3.00 0.38 -10.88
N ASP A 73 2.05 -0.05 -10.05
CA ASP A 73 1.10 0.83 -9.37
C ASP A 73 1.69 1.55 -8.13
N VAL A 74 2.93 1.25 -7.74
CA VAL A 74 3.55 1.79 -6.52
C VAL A 74 4.27 3.10 -6.82
N LEU A 75 3.96 4.13 -6.02
CA LEU A 75 4.78 5.34 -5.93
C LEU A 75 5.93 5.13 -4.95
N GLU A 76 7.16 5.45 -5.36
CA GLU A 76 8.33 5.49 -4.49
C GLU A 76 8.65 6.95 -4.10
N TRP A 77 8.96 7.17 -2.82
CA TRP A 77 9.50 8.44 -2.36
C TRP A 77 11.02 8.43 -2.51
N ILE A 78 11.55 9.41 -3.25
CA ILE A 78 12.99 9.61 -3.44
C ILE A 78 13.33 11.01 -2.93
N GLU A 79 14.21 11.07 -1.93
CA GLU A 79 14.72 12.35 -1.44
C GLU A 79 15.53 13.06 -2.51
N TYR A 80 15.41 14.39 -2.56
CA TYR A 80 16.09 15.21 -3.56
C TYR A 80 17.62 15.01 -3.55
N ASP A 81 18.19 14.82 -2.37
CA ASP A 81 19.64 14.64 -2.17
C ASP A 81 20.17 13.31 -2.76
N ARG A 82 19.29 12.38 -3.16
CA ARG A 82 19.68 11.14 -3.84
C ARG A 82 19.92 11.31 -5.34
N PHE A 83 19.55 12.44 -5.91
CA PHE A 83 19.81 12.73 -7.31
C PHE A 83 21.21 13.34 -7.45
N GLU A 84 22.13 12.59 -8.07
CA GLU A 84 23.44 13.10 -8.48
C GLU A 84 23.28 13.94 -9.77
N ASN A 85 23.99 15.08 -9.83
CA ASN A 85 24.09 15.93 -11.03
C ASN A 85 25.31 15.57 -11.86
#